data_AF-Q8TMQ5-F1
#
_entry.id   AF-Q8TMQ5-F1
#
_cell.length_a   1.000
_cell.length_b   1.000
_cell.length_c   1.000
_cell.angle_alpha   90.00
_cell.angle_beta   90.00
_cell.angle_gamma   90.00
#
_symmetry.space_group_name_H-M   'P 1'
#
loop_
_entity.id
_entity.type
_entity.pdbx_description
1 polymer ?
#
loop_
_entity_poly.entity_id
_entity_poly.type
_entity_poly.pdbx_seq_one_letter_code
_entity_poly.pdbx_strand_id
1 'polypeptide(L)'
;MMRIILISLFLVLACYTDLRYRRVSNRSCFLMFVISVPFIVQLISVRYVITVGLIFLIIFFAFKKGCFGGGDAKSLILISLLFPDPVLIIWIMFISSVIVIVLFLLKRVGRDTQIPFMIPISVSFWVLVCC
;
A
#
# COMPACT_ATOMS: atom_id res chain seq x y z
N MET A 1 4.41 17.48 -2.31
CA MET A 1 2.96 17.74 -2.50
C MET A 1 2.36 16.97 -3.68
N MET A 2 2.82 17.16 -4.93
CA MET A 2 2.31 16.43 -6.12
C MET A 2 2.26 14.90 -5.96
N ARG A 3 3.34 14.29 -5.42
CA ARG A 3 3.43 12.84 -5.17
C ARG A 3 2.39 12.33 -4.17
N ILE A 4 2.03 13.15 -3.17
CA ILE A 4 1.03 12.82 -2.13
C ILE A 4 -0.37 12.81 -2.74
N ILE A 5 -0.67 13.78 -3.61
CA ILE A 5 -1.96 13.85 -4.31
C ILE A 5 -2.11 12.65 -5.25
N LEU A 6 -1.02 12.27 -5.94
CA LEU A 6 -1.04 11.13 -6.84
C LEU A 6 -1.34 9.81 -6.12
N ILE A 7 -0.62 9.54 -5.02
CA ILE A 7 -0.78 8.31 -4.25
C ILE A 7 -2.12 8.30 -3.49
N SER A 8 -2.61 9.45 -3.02
CA SER A 8 -3.90 9.52 -2.35
C SER A 8 -5.05 9.23 -3.32
N LEU A 9 -4.99 9.78 -4.54
CA LEU A 9 -5.97 9.48 -5.59
C LEU A 9 -5.90 8.00 -6.00
N PHE A 10 -4.71 7.42 -6.07
CA PHE A 10 -4.55 5.99 -6.26
C PHE A 10 -5.20 5.17 -5.14
N LEU A 11 -4.89 5.50 -3.88
CA LEU A 11 -5.37 4.76 -2.72
C LEU A 11 -6.89 4.80 -2.62
N VAL A 12 -7.52 5.95 -2.90
CA VAL A 12 -8.98 6.06 -2.96
C VAL A 12 -9.56 5.19 -4.07
N LEU A 13 -8.98 5.22 -5.28
CA LEU A 13 -9.42 4.36 -6.39
C LEU A 13 -9.19 2.88 -6.09
N ALA A 14 -8.05 2.53 -5.49
CA ALA A 14 -7.70 1.17 -5.10
C ALA A 14 -8.70 0.65 -4.07
N CYS A 15 -8.97 1.42 -3.00
CA CYS A 15 -10.01 1.12 -2.02
C CYS A 15 -11.38 0.93 -2.68
N TYR A 16 -11.79 1.84 -3.58
CA TYR A 16 -13.08 1.73 -4.27
C TYR A 16 -13.18 0.45 -5.11
N THR A 17 -12.15 0.13 -5.89
CA THR A 17 -12.12 -1.09 -6.71
C THR A 17 -12.04 -2.37 -5.87
N ASP A 18 -11.34 -2.34 -4.75
CA ASP A 18 -11.20 -3.45 -3.82
C ASP A 18 -12.53 -3.73 -3.09
N LEU A 19 -13.24 -2.68 -2.67
CA LEU A 19 -14.59 -2.76 -2.12
C LEU A 19 -15.62 -3.28 -3.14
N ARG A 20 -15.58 -2.81 -4.39
CA ARG A 20 -16.60 -3.11 -5.40
C ARG A 20 -16.41 -4.45 -6.10
N TYR A 21 -15.16 -4.85 -6.37
CA TYR A 21 -14.84 -6.02 -7.18
C TYR A 21 -13.95 -7.05 -6.48
N ARG A 22 -13.55 -6.81 -5.21
CA ARG A 22 -12.58 -7.64 -4.46
C ARG A 22 -11.25 -7.88 -5.20
N ARG A 23 -10.93 -7.02 -6.17
CA ARG A 23 -9.74 -7.14 -7.02
C ARG A 23 -9.23 -5.77 -7.43
N VAL A 24 -7.97 -5.50 -7.14
CA VAL A 24 -7.23 -4.39 -7.74
C VAL A 24 -6.75 -4.80 -9.13
N SER A 25 -7.22 -4.10 -10.16
CA SER A 25 -6.87 -4.43 -11.55
C SER A 25 -5.38 -4.19 -11.81
N ASN A 26 -4.72 -5.13 -12.50
CA ASN A 26 -3.33 -4.98 -12.93
C ASN A 26 -3.15 -3.74 -13.82
N ARG A 27 -4.19 -3.39 -14.60
CA ARG A 27 -4.19 -2.21 -15.48
C ARG A 27 -4.09 -0.92 -14.68
N SER A 28 -4.83 -0.80 -13.57
CA SER A 28 -4.77 0.37 -12.69
C SER A 28 -3.39 0.52 -12.04
N CYS A 29 -2.81 -0.59 -11.57
CA CYS A 29 -1.47 -0.58 -11.00
C CYS A 29 -0.40 -0.19 -12.04
N PHE A 30 -0.50 -0.73 -13.26
CA PHE A 30 0.43 -0.41 -14.34
C PHE A 30 0.32 1.06 -14.76
N LEU A 31 -0.90 1.58 -14.90
CA LEU A 31 -1.16 2.97 -15.27
C LEU A 31 -0.56 3.91 -14.23
N MET A 32 -0.71 3.61 -12.94
CA MET A 32 -0.09 4.43 -11.88
C MET A 32 1.42 4.28 -11.82
N PHE A 33 1.97 3.10 -12.10
CA PHE A 33 3.41 2.94 -12.25
C PHE A 33 3.95 3.87 -13.34
N VAL A 34 3.32 3.87 -14.53
CA VAL A 34 3.69 4.76 -15.65
C VAL A 34 3.61 6.23 -15.26
N ILE A 35 2.54 6.66 -14.58
CA ILE A 35 2.43 8.06 -14.12
C ILE A 35 3.48 8.40 -13.04
N SER A 36 3.92 7.41 -12.25
CA SER A 36 4.92 7.61 -11.21
C SER A 36 6.35 7.75 -11.77
N VAL A 37 6.64 7.20 -12.95
CA VAL A 37 7.97 7.24 -13.62
C VAL A 37 8.63 8.62 -13.59
N PRO A 38 8.02 9.72 -14.05
CA PRO A 38 8.67 11.03 -14.04
C PRO A 38 9.09 11.50 -12.64
N PHE A 39 8.35 11.10 -11.60
CA PHE A 39 8.69 11.42 -10.21
C PHE A 39 9.82 10.56 -9.65
N ILE A 40 9.95 9.33 -10.16
CA ILE A 40 10.97 8.36 -9.73
C ILE A 40 12.32 8.66 -10.38
N VAL A 41 12.35 9.05 -11.65
CA VAL A 41 13.60 9.31 -12.39
C VAL A 41 14.47 10.34 -11.65
N GLN A 42 13.84 11.32 -11.01
CA GLN A 42 14.53 12.34 -10.20
C GLN A 42 15.12 11.81 -8.88
N LEU A 43 14.71 10.63 -8.42
CA LEU A 43 15.11 10.00 -7.16
C LEU A 43 16.11 8.86 -7.36
N ILE A 44 16.32 8.42 -8.61
CA ILE A 44 17.15 7.27 -8.92
C ILE A 44 18.58 7.51 -8.42
N SER A 45 18.96 6.71 -7.44
CA SER A 45 20.30 6.61 -6.88
C SER A 45 20.54 5.14 -6.51
N VAL A 46 21.81 4.75 -6.34
CA VAL A 46 22.14 3.38 -5.91
C VAL A 46 21.43 3.03 -4.60
N ARG A 47 21.36 4.00 -3.66
CA ARG A 47 20.63 3.85 -2.40
C ARG A 47 19.13 3.63 -2.63
N TYR A 48 18.51 4.41 -3.52
CA TYR A 48 17.09 4.24 -3.86
C TYR A 48 16.78 2.82 -4.36
N VAL A 49 17.57 2.30 -5.29
CA VAL A 49 17.35 0.97 -5.88
C VAL A 49 17.47 -0.12 -4.83
N ILE A 50 18.48 -0.03 -3.95
CA ILE A 50 18.66 -0.98 -2.86
C ILE A 50 17.48 -0.93 -1.88
N THR A 51 17.07 0.28 -1.47
CA THR A 51 15.97 0.46 -0.51
C THR A 51 14.65 -0.06 -1.06
N VAL A 52 14.27 0.33 -2.28
CA VAL A 52 13.03 -0.15 -2.93
C VAL A 52 13.10 -1.66 -3.16
N GLY A 53 14.25 -2.19 -3.56
CA GLY A 53 14.46 -3.63 -3.74
C GLY A 53 14.27 -4.44 -2.45
N LEU A 54 14.82 -3.95 -1.32
CA LEU A 54 14.63 -4.56 -0.01
C LEU A 54 13.17 -4.52 0.44
N ILE A 55 12.51 -3.37 0.29
CA ILE A 55 11.09 -3.21 0.61
C ILE A 55 10.24 -4.18 -0.23
N PHE A 56 10.50 -4.26 -1.53
CA PHE A 56 9.81 -5.18 -2.43
C PHE A 56 9.96 -6.63 -1.96
N LEU A 57 11.18 -7.03 -1.56
CA LEU A 57 11.46 -8.37 -1.06
C LEU A 57 10.67 -8.65 0.23
N ILE A 58 10.63 -7.70 1.17
CA ILE A 58 9.83 -7.82 2.40
C ILE A 58 8.34 -8.01 2.08
N ILE A 59 7.78 -7.15 1.22
CA ILE A 59 6.37 -7.22 0.80
C ILE A 59 6.09 -8.55 0.09
N PHE A 60 6.99 -9.00 -0.78
CA PHE A 60 6.85 -10.25 -1.51
C PHE A 60 6.83 -11.47 -0.58
N PHE A 61 7.71 -11.53 0.41
CA PHE A 61 7.71 -12.60 1.41
C PHE A 61 6.44 -12.56 2.27
N ALA A 62 5.96 -11.38 2.66
CA ALA A 62 4.71 -11.23 3.40
C ALA A 62 3.49 -11.68 2.57
N PHE A 63 3.47 -11.34 1.28
CA PHE A 63 2.45 -11.81 0.33
C PHE A 63 2.48 -13.34 0.17
N LYS A 64 3.66 -13.94 0.02
CA LYS A 64 3.81 -15.40 -0.11
C LYS A 64 3.35 -16.16 1.14
N LYS A 65 3.50 -15.56 2.33
CA LYS A 65 2.97 -16.10 3.59
C LYS A 65 1.45 -15.96 3.74
N GLY A 66 0.77 -15.32 2.79
CA GLY A 66 -0.67 -15.11 2.82
C GLY A 66 -1.13 -14.03 3.81
N CYS A 67 -0.22 -13.16 4.28
CA CYS A 67 -0.57 -12.10 5.24
C CYS A 67 -1.47 -11.01 4.62
N PHE A 68 -1.35 -10.77 3.31
CA PHE A 68 -2.08 -9.73 2.59
C PHE A 68 -2.50 -10.21 1.20
N GLY A 69 -3.51 -9.58 0.61
CA GLY A 69 -3.94 -9.86 -0.75
C GLY A 69 -2.98 -9.31 -1.81
N GLY A 70 -3.10 -9.79 -3.04
CA GLY A 70 -2.29 -9.31 -4.17
C GLY A 70 -2.59 -7.85 -4.55
N GLY A 71 -3.75 -7.32 -4.16
CA GLY A 71 -4.07 -5.90 -4.29
C GLY A 71 -3.27 -5.05 -3.30
N ASP A 72 -3.27 -5.44 -2.03
CA ASP A 72 -2.55 -4.76 -0.95
C ASP A 72 -1.04 -4.74 -1.18
N ALA A 73 -0.47 -5.85 -1.65
CA ALA A 73 0.95 -5.91 -1.99
C ALA A 73 1.31 -4.89 -3.08
N LYS A 74 0.47 -4.76 -4.11
CA LYS A 74 0.69 -3.79 -5.20
C LYS A 74 0.64 -2.35 -4.72
N SER A 75 -0.28 -2.01 -3.82
CA SER A 75 -0.38 -0.66 -3.30
C SER A 75 0.81 -0.29 -2.42
N LEU A 76 1.28 -1.21 -1.56
CA LEU A 76 2.50 -1.01 -0.78
C LEU A 76 3.75 -0.84 -1.66
N ILE A 77 3.86 -1.60 -2.74
CA ILE A 77 4.96 -1.43 -3.72
C ILE A 77 4.86 -0.07 -4.41
N LEU A 78 3.66 0.40 -4.76
CA LEU A 78 3.50 1.72 -5.39
C LEU A 78 3.85 2.86 -4.42
N ILE A 79 3.47 2.72 -3.14
CA ILE A 79 3.84 3.65 -2.07
C ILE A 79 5.37 3.68 -1.92
N SER A 80 6.03 2.53 -1.88
CA SER A 80 7.49 2.45 -1.72
C SER A 80 8.27 3.08 -2.86
N LEU A 81 7.71 3.02 -4.06
CA LEU A 81 8.29 3.59 -5.26
C LEU A 81 8.31 5.14 -5.18
N LEU A 82 7.24 5.74 -4.67
CA LEU A 82 7.10 7.20 -4.54
C LEU A 82 7.72 7.74 -3.25
N PHE A 83 7.73 6.93 -2.19
CA PHE A 83 8.27 7.22 -0.87
C PHE A 83 9.17 6.04 -0.44
N PRO A 84 10.44 6.04 -0.86
CA PRO A 84 11.41 4.97 -0.59
C PRO A 84 11.95 5.06 0.84
N ASP A 85 11.04 5.06 1.81
CA ASP A 85 11.36 5.11 3.24
C ASP A 85 10.89 3.79 3.90
N PRO A 86 11.83 2.93 4.32
CA PRO A 86 11.50 1.66 4.94
C PRO A 86 10.77 1.85 6.27
N VAL A 87 11.08 2.91 7.02
CA VAL A 87 10.47 3.19 8.32
C VAL A 87 8.99 3.52 8.13
N LEU A 88 8.68 4.39 7.16
CA LEU A 88 7.30 4.74 6.80
C LEU A 88 6.47 3.51 6.45
N ILE A 89 7.02 2.58 5.65
CA ILE A 89 6.27 1.39 5.22
C ILE A 89 6.05 0.40 6.38
N ILE A 90 7.06 0.23 7.24
CA ILE A 90 6.91 -0.60 8.45
C ILE A 90 5.80 -0.02 9.33
N TRP A 91 5.77 1.31 9.53
CA TRP A 91 4.70 1.95 10.29
C TRP A 91 3.33 1.80 9.63
N ILE A 92 3.23 1.91 8.30
CA ILE A 92 1.98 1.67 7.57
C ILE A 92 1.48 0.23 7.81
N MET A 93 2.36 -0.76 7.69
CA MET A 93 2.04 -2.17 7.94
C MET A 93 1.64 -2.40 9.39
N PHE A 94 2.35 -1.79 10.34
CA PHE A 94 2.05 -1.92 11.76
C PHE A 94 0.67 -1.33 12.10
N ILE A 95 0.43 -0.05 11.77
CA ILE A 95 -0.84 0.63 12.07
C ILE A 95 -2.01 -0.07 11.35
N SER A 96 -1.83 -0.50 10.10
CA SER A 96 -2.89 -1.22 9.38
C SER A 96 -3.23 -2.56 10.05
N SER A 97 -2.23 -3.32 10.50
CA SER A 97 -2.47 -4.55 11.26
C SER A 97 -3.18 -4.31 12.59
N VAL A 98 -2.82 -3.25 13.33
CA VAL A 98 -3.49 -2.88 14.59
C VAL A 98 -4.96 -2.53 14.34
N ILE A 99 -5.25 -1.73 13.30
CA ILE A 99 -6.63 -1.39 12.91
C ILE A 99 -7.43 -2.67 12.61
N VAL A 100 -6.86 -3.60 11.84
CA VAL A 100 -7.53 -4.86 11.51
C VAL A 100 -7.78 -5.72 12.76
N ILE A 101 -6.80 -5.83 13.65
CA ILE A 101 -6.93 -6.57 14.92
C ILE A 101 -8.04 -5.94 15.78
N VAL A 102 -8.07 -4.61 15.93
CA VAL A 102 -9.10 -3.91 16.70
C VAL A 102 -10.49 -4.13 16.07
N LEU A 103 -10.63 -4.02 14.76
CA LEU A 103 -11.90 -4.29 14.06
C LEU A 103 -12.37 -5.74 14.25
N PHE A 104 -11.44 -6.69 14.25
CA PHE A 104 -11.71 -8.09 14.52
C PHE A 104 -12.16 -8.32 15.98
N LEU A 105 -11.44 -7.74 16.95
CA LEU A 105 -11.76 -7.83 18.38
C LEU A 105 -13.11 -7.19 18.73
N LEU A 106 -13.45 -6.07 18.07
CA LEU A 106 -14.74 -5.41 18.23
C LEU A 106 -15.92 -6.21 17.63
N LYS A 107 -15.68 -7.43 17.11
CA LYS A 107 -16.68 -8.36 16.53
C LYS A 107 -17.57 -7.74 15.45
N ARG A 108 -17.16 -6.58 14.91
CA ARG A 108 -17.93 -5.84 13.89
C ARG A 108 -17.76 -6.43 12.49
N VAL A 109 -16.89 -7.42 12.36
CA VAL A 109 -16.59 -8.14 11.12
C VAL A 109 -16.89 -9.62 11.34
N GLY A 110 -17.86 -10.16 10.59
CA GLY A 110 -18.19 -11.58 10.61
C GLY A 110 -17.04 -12.45 10.08
N ARG A 111 -16.96 -13.70 10.54
CA ARG A 111 -15.86 -14.63 10.23
C ARG A 111 -15.61 -14.89 8.73
N ASP A 112 -16.58 -14.60 7.87
CA ASP A 112 -16.51 -14.88 6.44
C ASP A 112 -16.10 -13.68 5.57
N THR A 113 -15.95 -12.50 6.16
CA THR A 113 -15.47 -11.32 5.44
C THR A 113 -13.97 -11.17 5.61
N GLN A 114 -13.18 -11.61 4.62
CA GLN A 114 -11.80 -11.14 4.47
C GLN A 114 -11.84 -9.60 4.47
N ILE A 115 -11.26 -8.98 5.50
CA ILE A 115 -11.19 -7.53 5.63
C ILE A 115 -10.25 -7.03 4.53
N PRO A 116 -10.70 -6.11 3.66
CA PRO A 116 -9.80 -5.50 2.70
C PRO A 116 -8.75 -4.67 3.46
N PHE A 117 -7.51 -5.16 3.51
CA PHE A 117 -6.38 -4.46 4.15
C PHE A 117 -6.10 -3.10 3.49
N MET A 118 -6.56 -2.92 2.26
CA MET A 118 -6.47 -1.67 1.51
C MET A 118 -7.00 -0.46 2.27
N ILE A 119 -8.12 -0.58 2.98
CA ILE A 119 -8.72 0.53 3.73
C ILE A 119 -7.80 0.94 4.90
N PRO A 120 -7.43 0.04 5.83
CA PRO A 120 -6.42 0.33 6.84
C PRO A 120 -5.11 0.89 6.28
N ILE A 121 -4.59 0.35 5.18
CA ILE A 121 -3.35 0.85 4.54
C ILE A 121 -3.51 2.30 4.10
N SER A 122 -4.63 2.65 3.47
CA SER A 122 -4.92 4.01 3.03
C SER A 122 -5.04 5.00 4.20
N VAL A 123 -5.68 4.59 5.29
CA VAL A 123 -5.82 5.41 6.51
C VAL A 123 -4.46 5.61 7.18
N SER A 124 -3.68 4.54 7.35
CA SER A 124 -2.33 4.60 7.92
C SER A 124 -1.42 5.54 7.12
N PHE A 125 -1.48 5.50 5.79
CA PHE A 125 -0.70 6.39 4.93
C PHE A 125 -1.06 7.86 5.18
N TRP A 126 -2.36 8.19 5.22
CA TRP A 126 -2.82 9.56 5.47
C TRP A 126 -2.40 10.06 6.87
N VAL A 127 -2.53 9.23 7.90
CA VAL A 127 -2.13 9.59 9.26
C VAL A 127 -0.63 9.87 9.34
N LEU A 128 0.21 9.03 8.72
CA LEU A 128 1.66 9.16 8.82
C LEU A 128 2.28 10.25 7.94
N VAL A 129 1.60 10.65 6.87
CA VAL A 129 2.12 11.64 5.91
C VAL A 129 1.54 13.03 6.13
N CYS A 130 0.36 13.14 6.76
CA CYS A 130 -0.29 14.43 7.02
C CYS A 130 -0.24 14.91 8.48
N CYS A 131 0.08 14.04 9.46
CA CYS A 131 0.50 14.47 10.80
C CYS A 131 2.01 14.64 10.86
#